data_AF-A0A6J4D101-F1
#
_entry.id   AF-A0A6J4D101-F1
#
_cell.length_a   1.000
_cell.length_b   1.000
_cell.length_c   1.000
_cell.angle_alpha   90.00
_cell.angle_beta   90.00
_cell.angle_gamma   90.00
#
_symmetry.space_group_name_H-M   'P 1'
#
loop_
_entity.id
_entity.type
_entity.pdbx_description
1 polymer ?
#
loop_
_entity_poly.entity_id
_entity_poly.type
_entity_poly.pdbx_seq_one_letter_code
_entity_poly.pdbx_strand_id
1 'polypeptide(L)' 'MAGKIILTDRTGNNRIYEAGFSWTMLFFCPFVPLFRKDWKWACILWGVCALILVLVVQTSLLFRLFTSNFRFYVLLR' A
#
# COMPACT_ATOMS: atom_id res chain seq x y z
N MET A 1 22.26 -0.32 -1.36
CA MET A 1 23.25 0.37 -0.52
C MET A 1 22.48 1.27 0.44
N ALA A 2 22.26 0.84 1.68
CA ALA A 2 21.55 1.66 2.68
C ALA A 2 22.54 2.68 3.24
N GLY A 3 22.21 3.96 3.14
CA GLY A 3 23.03 5.03 3.70
C GLY A 3 22.82 5.10 5.22
N LYS A 4 23.90 5.01 5.99
CA LYS A 4 23.83 5.24 7.44
C LYS A 4 23.93 6.75 7.69
N ILE A 5 22.86 7.36 8.18
CA ILE A 5 22.85 8.79 8.52
C ILE A 5 23.03 8.89 10.03
N ILE A 6 24.10 9.56 10.47
CA ILE A 6 24.37 9.81 11.88
C ILE A 6 23.97 11.25 12.16
N LEU A 7 22.88 11.45 12.89
CA LEU A 7 22.46 12.76 13.35
C LEU A 7 22.91 12.95 14.79
N THR A 8 23.80 13.91 14.99
CA THR A 8 24.29 14.32 16.30
C THR A 8 23.43 15.47 16.80
N ASP A 9 22.65 15.24 17.86
CA ASP A 9 21.93 16.32 18.52
C ASP A 9 22.91 17.23 19.29
N ARG A 10 22.56 18.50 19.53
CA ARG A 10 23.38 19.44 20.32
C ARG A 10 23.59 18.98 21.76
N THR A 11 22.79 18.03 22.23
CA THR A 11 22.87 17.39 23.55
C THR A 11 23.77 16.14 23.58
N GLY A 12 24.47 15.81 22.49
CA GLY A 12 25.39 14.66 22.42
C GLY A 12 24.72 13.30 22.16
N ASN A 13 23.41 13.28 21.89
CA ASN A 13 22.70 12.06 21.51
C ASN A 13 22.91 11.76 20.02
N ASN A 14 23.53 10.60 19.74
CA ASN A 14 23.73 10.11 18.38
C ASN A 14 22.54 9.22 17.99
N ARG A 15 21.68 9.71 17.08
CA ARG A 15 20.63 8.88 16.49
C ARG A 15 21.10 8.37 15.14
N ILE A 16 21.28 7.06 15.06
CA ILE A 16 21.62 6.37 13.82
C ILE A 16 20.31 6.06 13.11
N TYR A 17 20.13 6.63 11.92
CA TYR A 17 19.02 6.30 11.04
C TYR A 17 19.55 5.47 9.88
N GLU A 18 19.03 4.26 9.75
CA GLU A 18 19.23 3.47 8.54
C GLU A 18 18.28 4.00 7.48
N ALA A 19 18.83 4.73 6.49
CA ALA A 19 18.07 5.13 5.32
C ALA A 19 17.92 3.92 4.40
N GLY A 20 16.91 3.12 4.69
CA GLY A 20 16.54 1.94 3.94
C GLY A 20 15.05 1.94 3.62
N PHE A 21 14.69 1.32 2.50
CA PHE A 21 13.30 1.02 2.18
C PHE A 21 12.71 0.14 3.29
N SER A 22 11.62 0.59 3.92
CA SER A 22 11.03 -0.09 5.06
C SER A 22 10.14 -1.24 4.59
N TRP A 23 10.63 -2.47 4.70
CA TRP A 23 9.89 -3.69 4.34
C TRP A 23 8.53 -3.79 5.04
N THR A 24 8.42 -3.31 6.27
CA THR A 24 7.14 -3.28 6.98
C THR A 24 6.11 -2.38 6.29
N MET A 25 6.54 -1.28 5.66
CA MET A 25 5.66 -0.38 4.90
C MET A 25 5.08 -1.07 3.65
N LEU A 26 5.80 -2.03 3.07
CA LEU A 26 5.37 -2.80 1.89
C LEU A 26 4.25 -3.80 2.23
N PHE A 27 4.38 -4.52 3.35
CA PHE A 27 3.44 -5.59 3.72
C PHE A 27 2.28 -5.13 4.59
N PHE A 28 2.47 -4.06 5.38
CA PHE A 28 1.46 -3.58 6.33
C PHE A 28 0.97 -2.17 5.97
N CYS A 29 0.99 -1.82 4.67
CA CYS A 29 0.64 -0.53 4.04
C CYS A 29 -0.01 0.53 4.97
N PRO A 30 -1.29 0.43 5.36
CA PRO A 30 -1.94 1.49 6.15
C PRO A 30 -1.72 1.38 7.67
N PHE A 31 -1.27 0.23 8.17
CA PHE A 31 -1.15 -0.04 9.60
C PHE A 31 0.17 0.48 10.19
N VAL A 32 1.28 0.43 9.42
CA VAL A 32 2.60 0.93 9.90
C VAL A 32 2.61 2.41 10.26
N PRO A 33 2.08 3.33 9.43
CA PRO A 33 2.09 4.76 9.75
C PRO A 33 1.16 5.08 10.92
N LEU A 34 0.12 4.26 11.15
CA LEU A 34 -0.81 4.40 12.26
C LEU A 34 -0.08 4.18 13.60
N PHE A 35 0.70 3.10 13.71
CA PHE A 35 1.49 2.79 14.91
C PHE A 35 2.67 3.75 15.09
N ARG A 36 3.22 4.30 14.00
CA ARG A 36 4.27 5.33 14.03
C ARG A 36 3.74 6.73 14.38
N LYS A 37 2.41 6.90 14.50
CA LYS A 37 1.72 8.18 14.74
C LYS A 37 1.96 9.21 13.63
N ASP A 38 2.28 8.74 12.42
CA ASP A 38 2.45 9.56 11.22
C ASP A 38 1.12 9.72 10.49
N TRP A 39 0.25 10.59 11.01
CA TRP A 39 -1.16 10.68 10.60
C TRP A 39 -1.34 11.15 9.15
N LYS A 40 -0.45 12.03 8.66
CA LYS A 40 -0.45 12.48 7.26
C LYS A 40 -0.20 11.31 6.31
N TRP A 41 0.81 10.51 6.60
CA TRP A 41 1.18 9.35 5.80
C TRP A 41 0.15 8.22 5.90
N ALA A 42 -0.44 8.02 7.09
CA ALA A 42 -1.55 7.08 7.27
C ALA A 42 -2.71 7.42 6.34
N CYS A 43 -3.15 8.68 6.31
CA CYS A 43 -4.29 9.11 5.48
C CYS A 43 -4.02 8.92 3.97
N ILE A 44 -2.82 9.27 3.50
CA ILE A 44 -2.42 9.07 2.10
C ILE A 44 -2.43 7.58 1.73
N LEU A 45 -1.82 6.73 2.56
CA LEU A 45 -1.74 5.29 2.30
C LEU A 45 -3.11 4.62 2.35
N TRP A 46 -3.99 5.07 3.24
CA TRP A 46 -5.40 4.64 3.27
C TRP A 46 -6.14 5.01 1.98
N GLY A 47 -6.01 6.25 1.51
CA GLY A 47 -6.65 6.69 0.27
C GLY A 47 -6.17 5.93 -0.97
N VAL A 48 -4.85 5.71 -1.07
CA VAL A 48 -4.25 4.94 -2.16
C VAL A 48 -4.71 3.47 -2.11
N CYS A 49 -4.72 2.84 -0.92
CA CYS A 49 -5.21 1.47 -0.77
C CYS A 49 -6.68 1.34 -1.17
N ALA A 50 -7.53 2.29 -0.74
CA ALA A 50 -8.94 2.31 -1.12
C ALA A 50 -9.14 2.45 -2.63
N LEU A 51 -8.39 3.34 -3.28
CA LEU A 51 -8.45 3.52 -4.73
C LEU A 51 -8.05 2.24 -5.48
N ILE A 52 -6.96 1.59 -5.07
CA ILE A 52 -6.52 0.32 -5.67
C ILE A 52 -7.60 -0.75 -5.50
N LEU A 53 -8.19 -0.88 -4.31
CA LEU A 53 -9.27 -1.84 -4.07
C LEU A 53 -10.49 -1.59 -4.96
N VAL A 54 -10.90 -0.33 -5.13
CA VAL A 54 -12.02 0.02 -6.02
C VAL A 54 -11.72 -0.38 -7.47
N LEU A 55 -10.51 -0.11 -7.97
CA LEU A 55 -10.10 -0.49 -9.32
C LEU A 55 -10.04 -2.02 -9.51
N VAL A 56 -9.54 -2.75 -8.52
CA VAL A 56 -9.50 -4.22 -8.52
C VAL A 56 -10.91 -4.82 -8.50
N VAL A 57 -11.82 -4.25 -7.69
CA VAL A 57 -13.21 -4.72 -7.65
C VAL A 57 -13.92 -4.44 -8.97
N GLN A 58 -13.77 -3.24 -9.54
CA GLN A 58 -14.39 -2.87 -10.81
C GLN A 58 -13.96 -3.79 -11.97
N THR A 59 -12.67 -4.09 -12.07
CA THR A 59 -12.15 -5.03 -13.09
C THR A 59 -12.69 -6.44 -12.91
N SER A 60 -12.84 -6.91 -11.67
CA SER A 60 -13.43 -8.22 -11.37
C SER A 60 -14.92 -8.33 -11.74
N LEU A 61 -15.68 -7.24 -11.61
CA LEU A 61 -17.10 -7.19 -11.99
C LEU A 61 -17.28 -7.22 -13.51
N LEU A 62 -16.48 -6.45 -14.26
CA LEU A 62 -16.48 -6.48 -15.71
C LEU A 62 -16.09 -7.86 -16.25
N PHE A 63 -15.07 -8.49 -15.67
CA PHE A 63 -14.67 -9.85 -16.01
C PHE A 63 -15.80 -10.88 -15.75
N ARG A 64 -16.48 -10.77 -14.60
CA ARG A 64 -17.64 -11.63 -14.29
C ARG A 64 -18.79 -11.44 -15.29
N LEU A 65 -19.14 -10.21 -15.65
CA LEU A 65 -20.18 -9.93 -16.64
C LEU A 65 -19.81 -10.48 -18.03
N PHE A 66 -18.55 -10.34 -18.43
CA PHE A 66 -18.05 -10.88 -19.70
C PHE A 66 -18.19 -12.42 -19.76
N THR A 67 -17.76 -13.12 -18.70
CA THR A 67 -17.88 -14.59 -18.64
C THR A 67 -19.32 -15.08 -18.59
N SER A 68 -20.22 -14.36 -17.89
CA SER A 68 -21.64 -14.70 -17.85
C SER A 68 -22.28 -14.63 -19.23
N ASN A 69 -22.05 -13.55 -19.99
CA ASN A 69 -22.56 -13.43 -21.35
C ASN A 69 -22.02 -14.56 -22.25
N PHE A 70 -20.72 -14.83 -22.21
CA PHE A 70 -20.13 -15.94 -22.98
C PHE A 70 -20.74 -17.30 -22.63
N ARG A 71 -21.00 -17.57 -21.34
CA ARG A 71 -21.64 -18.82 -20.89
C ARG A 71 -23.08 -18.95 -21.41
N PHE A 72 -23.84 -17.86 -21.46
CA PHE A 72 -25.18 -17.86 -22.04
C PHE A 72 -25.15 -18.18 -23.54
N TYR A 73 -24.24 -17.57 -24.31
CA TYR A 73 -24.10 -17.85 -25.75
C TYR A 73 -23.73 -19.31 -26.04
N VAL A 74 -22.91 -19.95 -25.20
CA VAL A 74 -22.54 -21.36 -25.35
C VAL A 74 -23.68 -22.31 -24.99
N LEU A 75 -24.52 -21.98 -24.00
CA LEU A 75 -25.67 -22.81 -23.59
C LEU A 75 -26.87 -22.74 -24.56
N LEU A 76 -26.95 -21.67 -25.34
CA LEU A 76 -28.00 -21.44 -26.35
C LEU A 76 -27.66 -22.02 -27.74
N ARG A 77 -26.50 -22.67 -27.89
CA ARG A 77 -26.05 -23.35 -29.11
C ARG A 77 -26.03 -24.86 -28.89
#